data_AF-A0A5C7LEI7-F1
#
_entry.id   AF-A0A5C7LEI7-F1
#
_cell.length_a   1.000
_cell.length_b   1.000
_cell.length_c   1.000
_cell.angle_alpha   90.00
_cell.angle_beta   90.00
_cell.angle_gamma   90.00
#
_symmetry.space_group_name_H-M   'P 1'
#
loop_
_entity.id
_entity.type
_entity.pdbx_description
1 polymer ?
#
loop_
_entity_poly.entity_id
_entity_poly.type
_entity_poly.pdbx_seq_one_letter_code
_entity_poly.pdbx_strand_id
1 'polypeptide(L)'
;MKIRLSYSILSCWERGDYDGTIMRLRGEWPEPTEAMKRGSQAHERWENEIKSTGNMPVDFGGAKLASYETEVKKAIWLNDWIQLVGVVDLLEPTIGRDWKFGATGASAYANGYQHKVYQILFPRLSMFAYHSYNPYVPTHEAVESAYVHLTKETLKDGIEYVLSNACEIRDYIEKNNIELKETTK
;
A
#
# COMPACT_ATOMS: atom_id res chain seq x y z
N MET A 1 0.32 -21.40 13.26
CA MET A 1 1.35 -20.50 12.71
C MET A 1 0.79 -19.09 12.65
N LYS A 2 1.57 -18.06 13.02
CA LYS A 2 1.18 -16.65 12.86
C LYS A 2 1.89 -16.06 11.64
N ILE A 3 1.20 -15.26 10.84
CA ILE A 3 1.76 -14.61 9.65
C ILE A 3 1.51 -13.10 9.70
N ARG A 4 2.46 -12.34 9.14
CA ARG A 4 2.37 -10.89 8.98
C ARG A 4 2.21 -10.57 7.51
N LEU A 5 1.11 -9.91 7.15
CA LEU A 5 0.72 -9.63 5.78
C LEU A 5 0.65 -8.12 5.54
N SER A 6 1.00 -7.72 4.32
CA SER A 6 0.77 -6.39 3.77
C SER A 6 0.17 -6.52 2.38
N TYR A 7 -0.39 -5.45 1.83
CA TYR A 7 -0.88 -5.48 0.44
C TYR A 7 0.19 -5.93 -0.55
N SER A 8 1.46 -5.51 -0.38
CA SER A 8 2.54 -5.94 -1.27
C SER A 8 2.76 -7.46 -1.25
N ILE A 9 2.67 -8.10 -0.08
CA ILE A 9 2.77 -9.56 0.07
C ILE A 9 1.58 -10.25 -0.60
N LEU A 10 0.36 -9.76 -0.32
CA LEU A 10 -0.87 -10.30 -0.91
C LEU A 10 -0.84 -10.20 -2.44
N SER A 11 -0.44 -9.03 -2.97
CA SER A 11 -0.35 -8.81 -4.41
C SER A 11 0.72 -9.68 -5.09
N CYS A 12 1.80 -10.07 -4.40
CA CYS A 12 2.76 -11.04 -4.93
C CYS A 12 2.11 -12.41 -5.09
N TRP A 13 1.39 -12.86 -4.07
CA TRP A 13 0.68 -14.13 -4.08
C TRP A 13 -0.31 -14.20 -5.25
N GLU A 14 -1.14 -13.17 -5.43
CA GLU A 14 -2.13 -13.12 -6.51
C GLU A 14 -1.54 -13.15 -7.92
N ARG A 15 -0.30 -12.65 -8.08
CA ARG A 15 0.41 -12.71 -9.37
C ARG A 15 1.07 -14.07 -9.62
N GLY A 16 0.95 -15.02 -8.70
CA GLY A 16 1.64 -16.31 -8.75
C GLY A 16 3.12 -16.22 -8.36
N ASP A 17 3.58 -15.10 -7.80
CA ASP A 17 4.95 -14.92 -7.31
C ASP A 17 5.08 -15.53 -5.89
N TYR A 18 4.99 -16.86 -5.81
CA TYR A 18 5.03 -17.60 -4.55
C TYR A 18 6.38 -17.46 -3.85
N ASP A 19 7.48 -17.60 -4.60
CA ASP A 19 8.83 -17.44 -4.06
C ASP A 19 9.05 -16.03 -3.49
N GLY A 20 8.63 -14.99 -4.23
CA GLY A 20 8.67 -13.61 -3.77
C GLY A 20 7.75 -13.34 -2.57
N THR A 21 6.65 -14.08 -2.45
CA THR A 21 5.76 -14.02 -1.27
C THR A 21 6.46 -14.60 -0.04
N ILE A 22 7.02 -15.81 -0.15
CA ILE A 22 7.73 -16.50 0.95
C ILE A 22 8.96 -15.71 1.40
N MET A 23 9.74 -15.18 0.45
CA MET A 23 10.89 -14.32 0.75
C MET A 23 10.47 -13.11 1.60
N ARG A 24 9.38 -12.43 1.23
CA ARG A 24 8.86 -11.27 1.99
C ARG A 24 8.30 -11.66 3.36
N LEU A 25 7.67 -12.82 3.48
CA LEU A 25 7.22 -13.36 4.77
C LEU A 25 8.40 -13.65 5.71
N ARG A 26 9.60 -13.94 5.18
CA ARG A 26 10.85 -14.08 5.94
C ARG A 26 11.54 -12.75 6.25
N GLY A 27 10.93 -11.63 5.86
CA GLY A 27 11.49 -10.29 6.02
C GLY A 27 12.58 -9.95 5.00
N GLU A 28 12.71 -10.75 3.94
CA GLU A 28 13.69 -10.56 2.88
C GLU A 28 13.02 -9.83 1.69
N TRP A 29 13.77 -8.95 1.04
CA TRP A 29 13.30 -8.17 -0.10
C TRP A 29 14.26 -8.33 -1.27
N PRO A 30 13.76 -8.35 -2.52
CA PRO A 30 14.65 -8.38 -3.66
C PRO A 30 15.39 -7.05 -3.77
N GLU A 31 16.56 -7.07 -4.40
CA GLU A 31 17.28 -5.84 -4.73
C GLU A 31 16.38 -4.90 -5.55
N PRO A 32 16.26 -3.61 -5.17
CA PRO A 32 15.39 -2.68 -5.86
C PRO A 32 15.94 -2.39 -7.26
N THR A 33 15.06 -2.44 -8.26
CA THR A 33 15.39 -1.97 -9.62
C THR A 33 15.64 -0.47 -9.62
N GLU A 34 16.32 0.05 -10.64
CA GLU A 34 16.53 1.51 -10.78
C GLU A 34 15.22 2.29 -10.82
N ALA A 35 14.15 1.72 -11.40
CA ALA A 35 12.82 2.31 -11.37
C ALA A 35 12.27 2.39 -9.94
N MET A 36 12.45 1.34 -9.13
CA MET A 36 12.04 1.32 -7.73
C MET A 36 12.84 2.34 -6.90
N LYS A 37 14.16 2.43 -7.10
CA LYS A 37 15.02 3.43 -6.42
C LYS A 37 14.56 4.85 -6.71
N ARG A 38 14.28 5.17 -7.98
CA ARG A 38 13.74 6.48 -8.38
C ARG A 38 12.37 6.75 -7.75
N GLY A 39 11.52 5.74 -7.68
CA GLY A 39 10.24 5.82 -6.97
C GLY A 39 10.42 6.16 -5.50
N SER A 40 11.29 5.43 -4.78
CA SER A 40 11.58 5.71 -3.37
C SER A 40 12.13 7.12 -3.14
N GLN A 41 13.05 7.60 -4.00
CA GLN A 41 13.56 8.97 -3.93
C GLN A 41 12.46 10.01 -4.18
N ALA A 42 11.52 9.74 -5.08
CA ALA A 42 10.38 10.61 -5.32
C ALA A 42 9.47 10.70 -4.09
N HIS A 43 9.14 9.56 -3.46
CA HIS A 43 8.34 9.52 -2.23
C HIS A 43 9.03 10.28 -1.09
N GLU A 44 10.33 10.07 -0.88
CA GLU A 44 11.10 10.80 0.15
C GLU A 44 11.08 12.31 -0.10
N ARG A 45 11.27 12.74 -1.36
CA ARG A 45 11.15 14.15 -1.74
C ARG A 45 9.77 14.71 -1.44
N TRP A 46 8.71 14.01 -1.83
CA TRP A 46 7.33 14.42 -1.61
C TRP A 46 6.98 14.50 -0.13
N GLU A 47 7.41 13.53 0.67
CA GLU A 47 7.22 13.55 2.12
C GLU A 47 7.91 14.78 2.75
N ASN A 48 9.17 15.03 2.39
CA ASN A 48 9.93 16.18 2.89
C ASN A 48 9.29 17.52 2.47
N GLU A 49 8.75 17.60 1.26
CA GLU A 49 8.03 18.77 0.77
C GLU A 49 6.74 19.01 1.57
N ILE A 50 5.96 17.96 1.82
CA ILE A 50 4.74 18.04 2.64
C ILE A 50 5.08 18.51 4.06
N LYS A 51 6.11 17.91 4.69
CA LYS A 51 6.54 18.27 6.06
C LYS A 51 7.01 19.73 6.17
N SER A 52 7.70 20.24 5.14
CA SER A 52 8.26 21.59 5.17
C SER A 52 7.27 22.68 4.79
N THR A 53 6.34 22.39 3.88
CA THR A 53 5.42 23.40 3.32
C THR A 53 4.03 23.39 3.92
N GLY A 54 3.58 22.25 4.48
CA GLY A 54 2.17 22.08 4.86
C GLY A 54 1.21 21.94 3.68
N ASN A 55 1.74 21.66 2.48
CA ASN A 55 0.98 21.54 1.25
C ASN A 55 1.18 20.14 0.63
N MET A 56 0.30 19.75 -0.29
CA MET A 56 0.58 18.65 -1.21
C MET A 56 1.85 18.94 -2.00
N PRO A 57 2.54 17.91 -2.52
CA PRO A 57 3.69 18.13 -3.39
C PRO A 57 3.32 19.00 -4.60
N VAL A 58 4.25 19.84 -5.05
CA VAL A 58 4.06 20.73 -6.21
C VAL A 58 3.76 19.95 -7.48
N ASP A 59 4.33 18.75 -7.61
CA ASP A 59 4.04 17.81 -8.70
C ASP A 59 2.55 17.44 -8.75
N PHE A 60 1.84 17.53 -7.63
CA PHE A 60 0.40 17.26 -7.51
C PHE A 60 -0.42 18.52 -7.26
N GLY A 61 0.12 19.70 -7.61
CA GLY A 61 -0.60 20.97 -7.61
C GLY A 61 -0.45 21.82 -6.35
N GLY A 62 0.29 21.38 -5.33
CA GLY A 62 0.70 22.27 -4.23
C GLY A 62 -0.42 22.75 -3.29
N ALA A 63 -1.59 22.07 -3.27
CA ALA A 63 -2.72 22.52 -2.47
C ALA A 63 -2.44 22.45 -0.97
N LYS A 64 -2.92 23.44 -0.21
CA LYS A 64 -2.73 23.50 1.25
C LYS A 64 -3.44 22.34 1.96
N LEU A 65 -2.73 21.68 2.88
CA LEU A 65 -3.28 20.64 3.75
C LEU A 65 -3.73 21.25 5.07
N ALA A 66 -4.92 20.86 5.55
CA ALA A 66 -5.48 21.40 6.79
C ALA A 66 -5.01 20.64 8.04
N SER A 67 -5.08 19.30 7.99
CA SER A 67 -4.64 18.39 9.05
C SER A 67 -4.17 17.10 8.40
N TYR A 68 -2.94 16.69 8.68
CA TYR A 68 -2.34 15.54 8.02
C TYR A 68 -1.24 14.89 8.86
N GLU A 69 -0.94 13.65 8.51
CA GLU A 69 0.22 12.88 8.97
C GLU A 69 0.85 12.19 7.75
N THR A 70 2.18 12.13 7.65
CA THR A 70 2.87 11.43 6.54
C THR A 70 3.40 10.07 6.98
N GLU A 71 3.52 9.13 6.02
CA GLU A 71 4.14 7.81 6.21
C GLU A 71 3.60 7.05 7.44
N VAL A 72 2.27 7.06 7.61
CA VAL A 72 1.62 6.52 8.80
C VAL A 72 1.59 4.99 8.75
N LYS A 73 2.49 4.37 9.51
CA LYS A 73 2.53 2.92 9.70
C LYS A 73 1.47 2.48 10.71
N LYS A 74 0.67 1.48 10.34
CA LYS A 74 -0.27 0.82 11.25
C LYS A 74 -0.18 -0.70 11.15
N ALA A 75 -0.35 -1.34 12.29
CA ALA A 75 -0.39 -2.79 12.43
C ALA A 75 -1.58 -3.19 13.30
N ILE A 76 -2.38 -4.16 12.86
CA ILE A 76 -3.47 -4.73 13.65
C ILE A 76 -3.41 -6.25 13.58
N TRP A 77 -3.93 -6.91 14.61
CA TRP A 77 -4.28 -8.32 14.51
C TRP A 77 -5.69 -8.41 13.97
N LEU A 78 -5.85 -8.96 12.76
CA LEU A 78 -7.16 -9.18 12.15
C LEU A 78 -7.89 -10.35 12.82
N ASN A 79 -7.13 -11.36 13.24
CA ASN A 79 -7.55 -12.47 14.08
C ASN A 79 -6.34 -12.99 14.89
N ASP A 80 -6.44 -14.18 15.47
CA ASP A 80 -5.42 -14.79 16.33
C ASP A 80 -4.12 -15.18 15.60
N TRP A 81 -4.12 -15.21 14.27
CA TRP A 81 -2.97 -15.66 13.47
C TRP A 81 -2.56 -14.75 12.30
N ILE A 82 -3.34 -13.71 11.97
CA ILE A 82 -3.03 -12.75 10.91
C ILE A 82 -2.75 -11.37 11.50
N GLN A 83 -1.51 -10.90 11.38
CA GLN A 83 -1.15 -9.50 11.61
C GLN A 83 -1.16 -8.76 10.26
N LEU A 84 -2.07 -7.80 10.10
CA LEU A 84 -2.13 -6.96 8.92
C LEU A 84 -1.35 -5.66 9.17
N VAL A 85 -0.48 -5.29 8.23
CA VAL A 85 0.36 -4.08 8.31
C VAL A 85 0.35 -3.28 7.01
N GLY A 86 0.43 -1.96 7.15
CA GLY A 86 0.54 -1.04 6.01
C GLY A 86 1.11 0.31 6.43
N VAL A 87 1.57 1.06 5.43
CA VAL A 87 2.02 2.45 5.56
C VAL A 87 1.23 3.26 4.54
N VAL A 88 0.55 4.32 4.99
CA VAL A 88 -0.15 5.26 4.13
C VAL A 88 0.71 6.51 3.98
N ASP A 89 1.02 6.90 2.74
CA ASP A 89 1.96 7.99 2.44
C ASP A 89 1.48 9.34 3.02
N LEU A 90 0.18 9.64 2.90
CA LEU A 90 -0.43 10.82 3.51
C LEU A 90 -1.82 10.50 4.05
N LEU A 91 -2.05 10.82 5.32
CA LEU A 91 -3.28 10.55 6.04
C LEU A 91 -3.93 11.85 6.54
N GLU A 92 -5.09 12.19 5.98
CA GLU A 92 -5.98 13.26 6.45
C GLU A 92 -7.10 12.66 7.33
N PRO A 93 -7.95 13.45 8.03
CA PRO A 93 -8.99 12.95 8.93
C PRO A 93 -9.96 11.90 8.36
N THR A 94 -10.26 11.94 7.06
CA THR A 94 -11.13 10.94 6.40
C THR A 94 -10.61 10.47 5.04
N ILE A 95 -9.42 10.91 4.63
CA ILE A 95 -8.84 10.63 3.32
C ILE A 95 -7.46 10.00 3.51
N GLY A 96 -7.24 8.83 2.91
CA GLY A 96 -5.90 8.27 2.72
C GLY A 96 -5.40 8.61 1.33
N ARG A 97 -4.13 8.94 1.17
CA ARG A 97 -3.50 9.16 -0.13
C ARG A 97 -2.26 8.31 -0.28
N ASP A 98 -2.03 7.91 -1.52
CA ASP A 98 -0.89 7.09 -1.92
C ASP A 98 -0.31 7.70 -3.19
N TRP A 99 0.98 8.03 -3.12
CA TRP A 99 1.71 8.58 -4.24
C TRP A 99 2.23 7.44 -5.10
N LYS A 100 2.23 7.64 -6.41
CA LYS A 100 2.74 6.64 -7.35
C LYS A 100 3.71 7.31 -8.30
N PHE A 101 4.80 6.62 -8.56
CA PHE A 101 5.83 7.08 -9.47
C PHE A 101 6.04 6.03 -10.57
N GLY A 102 5.92 6.44 -11.83
CA GLY A 102 6.16 5.57 -12.98
C GLY A 102 5.09 5.68 -14.06
N ALA A 103 5.14 4.78 -15.04
CA ALA A 103 4.27 4.82 -16.21
C ALA A 103 2.81 4.37 -15.94
N THR A 104 2.54 3.75 -14.79
CA THR A 104 1.21 3.23 -14.45
C THR A 104 0.28 4.35 -13.98
N GLY A 105 -0.85 4.49 -14.67
CA GLY A 105 -1.89 5.46 -14.35
C GLY A 105 -2.58 5.21 -13.00
N ALA A 106 -3.14 6.27 -12.42
CA ALA A 106 -3.81 6.23 -11.11
C ALA A 106 -5.02 5.28 -11.11
N SER A 107 -5.76 5.23 -12.22
CA SER A 107 -6.90 4.33 -12.43
C SER A 107 -6.56 2.85 -12.26
N ALA A 108 -5.36 2.41 -12.65
CA ALA A 108 -4.93 1.03 -12.45
C ALA A 108 -4.83 0.66 -10.96
N TYR A 109 -4.38 1.59 -10.13
CA TYR A 109 -4.31 1.39 -8.67
C TYR A 109 -5.68 1.48 -8.01
N ALA A 110 -6.54 2.38 -8.49
CA ALA A 110 -7.91 2.51 -8.00
C ALA A 110 -8.75 1.24 -8.21
N ASN A 111 -8.43 0.44 -9.23
CA ASN A 111 -9.07 -0.85 -9.49
C ASN A 111 -8.48 -2.02 -8.67
N GLY A 112 -7.40 -1.80 -7.91
CA GLY A 112 -6.76 -2.82 -7.07
C GLY A 112 -7.39 -2.98 -5.68
N TYR A 113 -6.78 -3.80 -4.82
CA TYR A 113 -7.27 -4.04 -3.45
C TYR A 113 -6.56 -3.20 -2.38
N GLN A 114 -5.55 -2.41 -2.75
CA GLN A 114 -4.72 -1.69 -1.78
C GLN A 114 -5.52 -0.75 -0.88
N HIS A 115 -6.42 0.04 -1.44
CA HIS A 115 -7.30 0.95 -0.68
C HIS A 115 -8.24 0.18 0.26
N LYS A 116 -8.71 -1.02 -0.13
CA LYS A 116 -9.54 -1.87 0.72
C LYS A 116 -8.75 -2.42 1.92
N VAL A 117 -7.49 -2.80 1.69
CA VAL A 117 -6.56 -3.19 2.77
C VAL A 117 -6.29 -2.01 3.73
N TYR A 118 -6.09 -0.80 3.20
CA TYR A 118 -5.93 0.39 4.05
C TYR A 118 -7.21 0.75 4.80
N GLN A 119 -8.41 0.52 4.24
CA GLN A 119 -9.66 0.75 4.94
C GLN A 119 -9.79 -0.15 6.19
N ILE A 120 -9.31 -1.39 6.14
CA ILE A 120 -9.25 -2.27 7.32
C ILE A 120 -8.34 -1.66 8.39
N LEU A 121 -7.16 -1.17 8.00
CA LEU A 121 -6.20 -0.56 8.90
C LEU A 121 -6.74 0.76 9.48
N PHE A 122 -7.42 1.57 8.66
CA PHE A 122 -7.89 2.91 8.99
C PHE A 122 -9.40 3.02 8.73
N PRO A 123 -10.25 2.46 9.63
CA PRO A 123 -11.70 2.37 9.40
C PRO A 123 -12.43 3.73 9.38
N ARG A 124 -11.75 4.82 9.73
CA ARG A 124 -12.27 6.19 9.63
C ARG A 124 -12.22 6.77 8.21
N LEU A 125 -11.53 6.11 7.28
CA LEU A 125 -11.42 6.59 5.91
C LEU A 125 -12.74 6.43 5.15
N SER A 126 -13.19 7.52 4.53
CA SER A 126 -14.33 7.53 3.60
C SER A 126 -13.89 7.61 2.14
N MET A 127 -12.61 7.92 1.89
CA MET A 127 -12.03 8.00 0.56
C MET A 127 -10.55 7.59 0.57
N PHE A 128 -10.10 7.02 -0.54
CA PHE A 128 -8.70 6.80 -0.83
C PHE A 128 -8.34 7.43 -2.17
N ALA A 129 -7.28 8.23 -2.22
CA ALA A 129 -6.83 8.89 -3.45
C ALA A 129 -5.47 8.36 -3.90
N TYR A 130 -5.39 8.01 -5.17
CA TYR A 130 -4.14 7.70 -5.85
C TYR A 130 -3.73 8.89 -6.69
N HIS A 131 -2.47 9.29 -6.57
CA HIS A 131 -1.87 10.33 -7.39
C HIS A 131 -0.63 9.76 -8.06
N SER A 132 -0.69 9.58 -9.38
CA SER A 132 0.41 9.03 -10.17
C SER A 132 1.16 10.13 -10.89
N TYR A 133 2.48 10.13 -10.74
CA TYR A 133 3.42 10.93 -11.51
C TYR A 133 4.19 10.06 -12.51
N ASN A 134 4.00 10.31 -13.80
CA ASN A 134 4.71 9.67 -14.89
C ASN A 134 5.87 10.54 -15.37
N PRO A 135 7.13 10.20 -15.01
CA PRO A 135 8.30 11.00 -15.36
C PRO A 135 8.71 10.89 -16.84
N TYR A 136 8.00 10.09 -17.65
CA TYR A 136 8.35 9.76 -19.03
C TYR A 136 7.52 10.51 -20.07
N VAL A 137 6.58 11.36 -19.63
CA VAL A 137 5.70 12.16 -20.50
C VAL A 137 5.84 13.65 -20.16
N PRO A 138 5.38 14.57 -21.04
CA PRO A 138 5.42 16.00 -20.75
C PRO A 138 4.73 16.34 -19.42
N THR A 139 5.26 17.32 -18.69
CA THR A 139 4.81 17.64 -17.32
C THR A 139 3.31 17.91 -17.17
N HIS A 140 2.66 18.50 -18.19
CA HIS A 140 1.22 18.77 -18.17
C HIS A 140 0.34 17.53 -18.34
N GLU A 141 0.93 16.39 -18.75
CA GLU A 141 0.30 15.07 -18.88
C GLU A 141 0.85 14.08 -17.84
N ALA A 142 1.84 14.50 -17.04
CA ALA A 142 2.57 13.62 -16.14
C ALA A 142 1.76 13.21 -14.91
N VAL A 143 0.61 13.83 -14.64
CA VAL A 143 -0.15 13.64 -13.41
C VAL A 143 -1.53 13.07 -13.70
N GLU A 144 -1.83 11.93 -13.11
CA GLU A 144 -3.18 11.36 -13.06
C GLU A 144 -3.62 11.23 -11.61
N SER A 145 -4.91 11.41 -11.34
CA SER A 145 -5.48 11.15 -10.02
C SER A 145 -6.73 10.31 -10.14
N ALA A 146 -6.88 9.36 -9.22
CA ALA A 146 -8.06 8.52 -9.11
C ALA A 146 -8.54 8.46 -7.65
N TYR A 147 -9.85 8.49 -7.46
CA TYR A 147 -10.48 8.57 -6.14
C TYR A 147 -11.40 7.38 -5.96
N VAL A 148 -11.24 6.66 -4.85
CA VAL A 148 -12.08 5.54 -4.47
C VAL A 148 -12.89 5.92 -3.24
N HIS A 149 -14.22 5.89 -3.36
CA HIS A 149 -15.12 6.04 -2.22
C HIS A 149 -15.16 4.74 -1.42
N LEU A 150 -14.88 4.83 -0.13
CA LEU A 150 -14.80 3.69 0.76
C LEU A 150 -16.16 3.49 1.46
N THR A 151 -16.79 2.35 1.20
CA THR A 151 -18.11 1.99 1.73
C THR A 151 -18.01 0.77 2.66
N LYS A 152 -19.15 0.33 3.20
CA LYS A 152 -19.17 -0.92 4.00
C LYS A 152 -18.89 -2.14 3.12
N GLU A 153 -19.33 -2.10 1.88
CA GLU A 153 -19.10 -3.14 0.88
C GLU A 153 -17.61 -3.23 0.54
N THR A 154 -16.92 -2.10 0.31
CA THR A 154 -15.47 -2.13 0.05
C THR A 154 -14.68 -2.67 1.24
N LEU A 155 -15.13 -2.40 2.47
CA LEU A 155 -14.51 -2.96 3.68
C LEU A 155 -14.70 -4.47 3.75
N LYS A 156 -15.92 -4.95 3.48
CA LYS A 156 -16.25 -6.38 3.44
C LYS A 156 -15.38 -7.10 2.42
N ASP A 157 -15.31 -6.58 1.19
CA ASP A 157 -14.47 -7.11 0.12
C ASP A 157 -12.99 -7.16 0.54
N GLY A 158 -12.49 -6.12 1.21
CA GLY A 158 -11.12 -6.07 1.70
C GLY A 158 -10.83 -7.16 2.73
N ILE A 159 -11.76 -7.43 3.64
CA ILE A 159 -11.62 -8.48 4.65
C ILE A 159 -11.62 -9.86 3.97
N GLU A 160 -12.55 -10.11 3.05
CA GLU A 160 -12.63 -11.36 2.29
C GLU A 160 -11.38 -11.61 1.45
N TYR A 161 -10.86 -10.55 0.82
CA TYR A 161 -9.60 -10.58 0.08
C TYR A 161 -8.41 -11.01 0.95
N VAL A 162 -8.23 -10.36 2.12
CA VAL A 162 -7.13 -10.69 3.04
C VAL A 162 -7.28 -12.11 3.56
N LEU A 163 -8.47 -12.51 4.00
CA LEU A 163 -8.69 -13.83 4.60
C LEU A 163 -8.49 -14.95 3.57
N SER A 164 -9.01 -14.81 2.35
CA SER A 164 -8.87 -15.82 1.29
C SER A 164 -7.40 -16.06 0.95
N ASN A 165 -6.67 -14.98 0.63
CA ASN A 165 -5.24 -15.06 0.33
C ASN A 165 -4.42 -15.57 1.53
N ALA A 166 -4.72 -15.13 2.75
CA ALA A 166 -4.03 -15.59 3.95
C ALA A 166 -4.18 -17.11 4.18
N CYS A 167 -5.38 -17.64 3.94
CA CYS A 167 -5.66 -19.08 4.05
C CYS A 167 -4.87 -19.88 3.01
N GLU A 168 -4.85 -19.42 1.75
CA GLU A 168 -4.08 -20.06 0.67
C GLU A 168 -2.57 -20.04 0.95
N ILE A 169 -2.04 -18.88 1.33
CA ILE A 169 -0.63 -18.72 1.70
C ILE A 169 -0.26 -19.68 2.83
N ARG A 170 -1.10 -19.75 3.87
CA ARG A 170 -0.88 -20.62 5.02
C ARG A 170 -0.90 -22.10 4.63
N ASP A 171 -1.90 -22.52 3.85
CA ASP A 171 -2.00 -23.89 3.35
C ASP A 171 -0.78 -24.28 2.51
N TYR A 172 -0.30 -23.38 1.65
CA TYR A 172 0.92 -23.58 0.86
C TYR A 172 2.16 -23.76 1.74
N ILE A 173 2.33 -22.91 2.77
CA ILE A 173 3.44 -23.02 3.72
C ILE A 173 3.42 -24.37 4.45
N GLU A 174 2.25 -24.76 4.96
CA GLU A 174 2.07 -25.99 5.72
C GLU A 174 2.32 -27.23 4.83
N LYS A 175 1.78 -27.27 3.60
CA LYS A 175 1.98 -28.39 2.66
C LYS A 175 3.43 -28.55 2.20
N ASN A 176 4.17 -27.45 2.08
CA ASN A 176 5.56 -27.47 1.60
C ASN A 176 6.58 -27.46 2.75
N ASN A 177 6.15 -27.56 4.01
CA ASN A 177 7.01 -27.49 5.20
C ASN A 177 7.95 -26.27 5.19
N ILE A 178 7.43 -25.10 4.81
CA ILE A 178 8.22 -23.88 4.68
C ILE A 178 8.43 -23.26 6.06
N GLU A 179 9.69 -23.14 6.49
CA GLU A 179 10.02 -22.43 7.70
C GLU A 179 9.97 -20.91 7.49
N LEU A 180 9.22 -20.22 8.37
CA LEU A 180 9.20 -18.77 8.49
C LEU A 180 9.96 -18.34 9.74
N LYS A 181 10.67 -17.21 9.68
CA LYS A 181 11.22 -16.58 10.89
C LYS A 181 10.06 -16.18 11.79
N GLU A 182 10.16 -16.44 13.09
CA GLU A 182 9.15 -15.98 14.04
C GLU A 182 8.99 -14.47 13.90
N THR A 183 7.74 -14.02 13.77
CA THR A 183 7.42 -12.59 13.73
C THR A 183 7.62 -12.04 15.14
N THR A 184 8.83 -11.55 15.43
CA THR A 184 9.11 -10.80 16.65
C THR A 184 8.22 -9.56 16.69
N LYS A 185 7.57 -9.38 17.85
CA LYS A 185 6.50 -8.41 18.15
C LYS A 185 6.78 -6.99 17.66
#